data_AF-A0A6G1E6W8-F1
#
_entry.id   AF-A0A6G1E6W8-F1
#
_cell.length_a   1.000
_cell.length_b   1.000
_cell.length_c   1.000
_cell.angle_alpha   90.00
_cell.angle_beta   90.00
_cell.angle_gamma   90.00
#
_symmetry.space_group_name_H-M   'P 1'
#
loop_
_entity.id
_entity.type
_entity.pdbx_description
1 polymer ?
#
loop_
_entity_poly.entity_id
_entity_poly.type
_entity_poly.pdbx_seq_one_letter_code
_entity_poly.pdbx_strand_id
1 'polypeptide(L)'
;MVRGCEHEATSFPLAVLPAPLSSCPPRTNPSRRRRRLPRLVCRCIRLICLIPNTNLACLPVINYAESISSSCSAQLASRVGSHREGKKHSTIQLASCFLLVVRTDLAIMARVQLWVAAACAVVLALAAPSLAGDPDMLQDICVADLASPIKLNGFPCKANVTADDFFFAGLKKPGNTNNPAGSMVTAANVQSFPGVNTLGVSMARIDYAPGGQNPPHTHPRATEIIFVLEGVLEVGFITTANKLFTKTVTMGEVFVFPRGLVHFQQNRGHGPAAVIAAFNSQLQGTQAIAATLFAAAPPVPSDVLAKAFRVDTAQVDAIKAKFK
;
A
#
# COMPACT_ATOMS: atom_id res chain seq x y z
N MET A 1 -4.40 -27.91 54.71
CA MET A 1 -3.88 -26.66 54.12
C MET A 1 -2.43 -26.92 53.71
N VAL A 2 -2.11 -26.57 52.46
CA VAL A 2 -1.03 -27.05 51.57
C VAL A 2 0.34 -27.32 52.23
N ARG A 3 0.95 -28.48 51.90
CA ARG A 3 2.38 -28.80 52.03
C ARG A 3 2.96 -29.12 50.64
N GLY A 4 4.19 -28.65 50.39
CA GLY A 4 5.26 -29.40 49.68
C GLY A 4 5.49 -29.09 48.19
N CYS A 5 6.75 -28.75 47.87
CA CYS A 5 7.58 -29.10 46.69
C CYS A 5 6.89 -29.46 45.36
N GLU A 6 7.36 -29.05 44.18
CA GLU A 6 8.72 -29.22 43.65
C GLU A 6 8.81 -28.52 42.27
N HIS A 7 10.04 -28.30 41.79
CA HIS A 7 10.34 -27.86 40.43
C HIS A 7 9.80 -28.85 39.39
N GLU A 8 9.02 -28.38 38.41
CA GLU A 8 8.83 -29.10 37.15
C GLU A 8 8.82 -28.10 35.99
N ALA A 9 9.96 -28.05 35.30
CA ALA A 9 10.15 -27.36 34.04
C ALA A 9 9.69 -28.30 32.92
N THR A 10 8.58 -27.97 32.25
CA THR A 10 8.15 -28.69 31.06
C THR A 10 8.94 -28.21 29.84
N SER A 11 9.82 -29.10 29.41
CA SER A 11 10.59 -29.16 28.18
C SER A 11 9.74 -29.21 26.91
N PHE A 12 10.10 -28.40 25.91
CA PHE A 12 9.86 -28.68 24.48
C PHE A 12 11.22 -28.90 23.78
N PRO A 13 11.35 -29.83 22.82
CA PRO A 13 12.65 -30.34 22.39
C PRO A 13 13.35 -29.43 21.40
N LEU A 14 14.63 -29.17 21.65
CA LEU A 14 15.60 -28.70 20.66
C LEU A 14 15.77 -29.76 19.56
N ALA A 15 15.40 -29.41 18.33
CA ALA A 15 15.80 -30.16 17.15
C ALA A 15 17.26 -29.81 16.78
N VAL A 16 18.16 -30.68 17.27
CA VAL A 16 19.37 -31.22 16.63
C VAL A 16 19.86 -30.52 15.36
N LEU A 17 21.01 -29.86 15.51
CA LEU A 17 21.96 -29.52 14.44
C LEU A 17 22.56 -30.80 13.84
N PRO A 18 22.65 -30.96 12.51
CA PRO A 18 23.62 -31.87 11.91
C PRO A 18 24.88 -31.11 11.49
N ALA A 19 26.00 -31.41 12.16
CA ALA A 19 27.33 -31.37 11.56
C ALA A 19 27.68 -32.79 11.04
N PRO A 20 28.78 -33.00 10.32
CA PRO A 20 29.21 -32.37 9.07
C PRO A 20 29.27 -33.44 7.95
N LEU A 21 28.71 -33.18 6.77
CA LEU A 21 28.85 -34.12 5.65
C LEU A 21 30.20 -33.93 4.94
N SER A 22 31.11 -34.85 5.28
CA SER A 22 31.93 -35.66 4.37
C SER A 22 32.71 -34.96 3.26
N SER A 23 34.02 -34.89 3.47
CA SER A 23 35.10 -35.29 2.55
C SER A 23 34.83 -35.29 1.04
N CYS A 24 35.57 -34.43 0.34
CA CYS A 24 35.76 -34.47 -1.12
C CYS A 24 36.16 -35.87 -1.62
N PRO A 25 35.66 -36.33 -2.78
CA PRO A 25 36.28 -37.45 -3.48
C PRO A 25 37.64 -37.04 -4.05
N PRO A 26 38.62 -37.96 -4.15
CA PRO A 26 39.96 -37.64 -4.62
C PRO A 26 39.96 -37.33 -6.12
N ARG A 27 40.94 -36.51 -6.51
CA ARG A 27 41.27 -36.24 -7.91
C ARG A 27 41.70 -37.52 -8.61
N THR A 28 40.96 -37.92 -9.64
CA THR A 28 41.49 -38.79 -10.70
C THR A 28 41.19 -38.17 -12.05
N ASN A 29 42.19 -37.49 -12.61
CA ASN A 29 42.62 -37.47 -14.02
C ASN A 29 43.26 -36.10 -14.38
N PRO A 30 44.58 -36.04 -14.66
CA PRO A 30 45.31 -34.78 -14.84
C PRO A 30 45.34 -34.33 -16.30
N SER A 31 44.26 -33.75 -16.83
CA SER A 31 44.35 -33.04 -18.12
C SER A 31 43.15 -32.13 -18.41
N ARG A 32 43.06 -30.96 -17.75
CA ARG A 32 42.35 -29.80 -18.31
C ARG A 32 42.68 -28.53 -17.52
N ARG A 33 43.51 -27.65 -18.09
CA ARG A 33 43.70 -26.27 -17.59
C ARG A 33 42.36 -25.53 -17.72
N ARG A 34 41.64 -25.30 -16.60
CA ARG A 34 40.50 -24.37 -16.56
C ARG A 34 41.03 -22.94 -16.73
N ARG A 35 40.63 -22.25 -17.81
CA ARG A 35 40.80 -20.79 -17.93
C ARG A 35 39.90 -20.12 -16.87
N ARG A 36 40.46 -19.20 -16.09
CA ARG A 36 39.74 -18.43 -15.05
C ARG A 36 38.70 -17.52 -15.72
N LEU A 37 37.45 -17.58 -15.26
CA LEU A 37 36.46 -16.54 -15.55
C LEU A 37 36.88 -15.20 -14.91
N PRO A 38 36.56 -14.04 -15.49
CA PRO A 38 36.87 -12.74 -14.90
C PRO A 38 36.14 -12.56 -13.56
N ARG A 39 36.86 -12.05 -12.55
CA ARG A 39 36.41 -11.94 -11.14
C ARG A 39 35.11 -11.14 -10.94
N LEU A 40 34.70 -10.32 -11.90
CA LEU A 40 33.46 -9.53 -11.85
C LEU A 40 32.20 -10.40 -12.01
N VAL A 41 32.24 -11.43 -12.85
CA VAL A 41 31.08 -12.28 -13.16
C VAL A 41 30.70 -13.17 -11.96
N CYS A 42 31.69 -13.64 -11.20
CA CYS A 42 31.45 -14.42 -9.97
C CYS A 42 30.86 -13.58 -8.82
N ARG A 43 31.05 -12.26 -8.80
CA ARG A 43 30.47 -11.39 -7.75
C ARG A 43 28.99 -11.11 -8.01
N CYS A 44 28.55 -10.95 -9.26
CA CYS A 44 27.14 -10.74 -9.58
C CYS A 44 26.29 -12.01 -9.35
N ILE A 45 26.81 -13.20 -9.65
CA ILE A 45 26.09 -14.47 -9.44
C ILE A 45 25.86 -14.74 -7.94
N ARG A 46 26.82 -14.37 -7.07
CA ARG A 46 26.66 -14.50 -5.62
C ARG A 46 25.59 -13.58 -5.02
N LEU A 47 25.29 -12.45 -5.65
CA LEU A 47 24.27 -11.51 -5.16
C LEU A 47 22.86 -11.96 -5.54
N ILE A 48 22.71 -12.65 -6.66
CA ILE A 48 21.41 -13.11 -7.19
C ILE A 48 20.88 -14.33 -6.40
N CYS A 49 21.75 -15.17 -5.84
CA CYS A 49 21.34 -16.37 -5.09
C CYS A 49 21.03 -16.14 -3.59
N LEU A 50 21.08 -14.91 -3.08
CA LEU A 50 20.74 -14.58 -1.68
C LEU A 50 19.26 -14.21 -1.48
N ILE A 51 18.45 -14.25 -2.53
CA ILE A 51 17.01 -13.97 -2.48
C ILE A 51 16.27 -15.32 -2.35
N PRO A 52 15.56 -15.60 -1.24
CA PRO A 52 14.97 -16.91 -1.01
C PRO A 52 13.63 -17.03 -1.76
N ASN A 53 13.66 -17.27 -3.09
CA ASN A 53 12.63 -18.03 -3.86
C ASN A 53 12.82 -18.04 -5.39
N THR A 54 14.04 -18.16 -5.92
CA THR A 54 14.23 -18.21 -7.39
C THR A 54 15.08 -19.39 -7.85
N ASN A 55 14.63 -20.61 -7.58
CA ASN A 55 15.26 -21.82 -8.16
C ASN A 55 15.02 -21.98 -9.68
N LEU A 56 14.14 -21.18 -10.31
CA LEU A 56 13.90 -21.25 -11.76
C LEU A 56 14.76 -20.30 -12.62
N ALA A 57 15.40 -19.28 -12.04
CA ALA A 57 16.10 -18.25 -12.82
C ALA A 57 17.59 -18.57 -13.11
N CYS A 58 18.18 -19.58 -12.46
CA CYS A 58 19.60 -19.94 -12.65
C CYS A 58 19.86 -20.93 -13.79
N LEU A 59 18.85 -21.71 -14.20
CA LEU A 59 18.97 -22.70 -15.29
C LEU A 59 19.34 -22.12 -16.67
N PRO A 60 18.80 -20.97 -17.13
CA PRO A 60 19.11 -20.48 -18.47
C PRO A 60 20.53 -19.93 -18.61
N VAL A 61 21.16 -19.44 -17.54
CA VAL A 61 22.51 -18.86 -17.58
C VAL A 61 23.59 -19.95 -17.59
N ILE A 62 23.37 -21.07 -16.88
CA ILE A 62 24.29 -22.21 -16.88
C ILE A 62 24.21 -22.97 -18.21
N ASN A 63 23.00 -23.17 -18.76
CA ASN A 63 22.79 -23.81 -20.06
C ASN A 63 23.43 -23.02 -21.22
N TYR A 64 23.51 -21.69 -21.10
CA TYR A 64 24.16 -20.84 -22.12
C TYR A 64 25.69 -21.03 -22.17
N ALA A 65 26.34 -21.23 -21.01
CA ALA A 65 27.78 -21.47 -20.94
C ALA A 65 28.16 -22.86 -21.49
N GLU A 66 27.30 -23.87 -21.33
CA GLU A 66 27.51 -25.21 -21.92
C GLU A 66 27.26 -25.23 -23.44
N SER A 67 26.30 -24.45 -23.95
CA SER A 67 26.00 -24.33 -25.38
C SER A 67 27.19 -23.77 -26.19
N ILE A 68 27.88 -22.75 -25.66
CA ILE A 68 29.06 -22.15 -26.29
C ILE A 68 30.25 -23.13 -26.30
N SER A 69 30.42 -23.93 -25.24
CA SER A 69 31.45 -24.98 -25.19
C SER A 69 31.18 -26.11 -26.20
N SER A 70 29.92 -26.48 -26.41
CA SER A 70 29.56 -27.54 -27.37
C SER A 70 29.73 -27.08 -28.82
N SER A 71 29.35 -25.83 -29.15
CA SER A 71 29.45 -25.29 -30.51
C SER A 71 30.90 -25.06 -30.95
N CYS A 72 31.77 -24.65 -30.02
CA CYS A 72 33.21 -24.50 -30.30
C CYS A 72 33.91 -25.86 -30.43
N SER A 73 33.46 -26.88 -29.68
CA SER A 73 34.00 -28.26 -29.78
C SER A 73 33.54 -28.98 -31.06
N ALA A 74 32.29 -28.75 -31.52
CA ALA A 74 31.75 -29.37 -32.73
C ALA A 74 32.44 -28.88 -34.02
N GLN A 75 32.84 -27.62 -34.08
CA GLN A 75 33.59 -27.07 -35.23
C GLN A 75 35.07 -27.49 -35.25
N LEU A 76 35.66 -27.80 -34.09
CA LEU A 76 37.03 -28.34 -34.01
C LEU A 76 37.07 -29.86 -34.32
N ALA A 77 36.01 -30.61 -34.00
CA ALA A 77 35.95 -32.05 -34.24
C ALA A 77 35.75 -32.42 -35.73
N SER A 78 35.09 -31.58 -36.54
CA SER A 78 34.82 -31.89 -37.96
C SER A 78 36.01 -31.76 -38.91
N ARG A 79 37.20 -31.36 -38.41
CA ARG A 79 38.41 -31.13 -39.24
C ARG A 79 39.62 -31.98 -38.89
N VAL A 80 39.51 -32.96 -37.98
CA VAL A 80 40.63 -33.87 -37.65
C VAL A 80 40.68 -35.11 -38.57
N GLY A 81 39.67 -35.33 -39.41
CA GLY A 81 39.65 -36.43 -40.38
C GLY A 81 39.74 -35.95 -41.83
N SER A 82 40.89 -35.47 -42.29
CA SER A 82 41.41 -35.66 -43.67
C SER A 82 42.69 -34.82 -43.88
N HIS A 83 43.51 -35.31 -44.79
CA HIS A 83 44.95 -35.13 -44.98
C HIS A 83 45.46 -33.71 -45.36
N ARG A 84 46.75 -33.49 -44.99
CA ARG A 84 47.81 -32.63 -45.56
C ARG A 84 47.44 -31.74 -46.76
N GLU A 85 47.45 -30.41 -46.57
CA GLU A 85 48.22 -29.41 -47.35
C GLU A 85 47.91 -27.96 -46.86
N GLY A 86 48.89 -27.05 -46.89
CA GLY A 86 48.65 -25.60 -46.95
C GLY A 86 48.41 -24.80 -45.66
N LYS A 87 49.47 -24.56 -44.86
CA LYS A 87 49.52 -23.47 -43.86
C LYS A 87 49.50 -22.10 -44.56
N LYS A 88 48.33 -21.47 -44.77
CA LYS A 88 48.17 -20.00 -44.91
C LYS A 88 46.72 -19.48 -44.86
N HIS A 89 45.71 -20.35 -45.00
CA HIS A 89 44.30 -19.93 -44.91
C HIS A 89 43.68 -19.97 -43.49
N SER A 90 44.38 -20.50 -42.49
CA SER A 90 43.80 -20.74 -41.16
C SER A 90 43.67 -19.47 -40.30
N THR A 91 44.58 -18.50 -40.41
CA THR A 91 44.63 -17.33 -39.52
C THR A 91 43.56 -16.29 -39.83
N ILE A 92 43.24 -16.05 -41.11
CA ILE A 92 42.20 -15.10 -41.54
C ILE A 92 40.81 -15.64 -41.22
N GLN A 93 40.57 -16.93 -41.45
CA GLN A 93 39.30 -17.58 -41.09
C GLN A 93 39.03 -17.58 -39.59
N LEU A 94 40.08 -17.79 -38.76
CA LEU A 94 39.98 -17.69 -37.31
C LEU A 94 39.70 -16.26 -36.83
N ALA A 95 40.35 -15.25 -37.43
CA ALA A 95 40.11 -13.84 -37.10
C ALA A 95 38.68 -13.40 -37.47
N SER A 96 38.18 -13.80 -38.64
CA SER A 96 36.79 -13.53 -39.07
C SER A 96 35.76 -14.22 -38.17
N CYS A 97 35.99 -15.48 -37.77
CA CYS A 97 35.13 -16.17 -36.80
C CYS A 97 35.16 -15.48 -35.43
N PHE A 98 36.33 -15.06 -34.96
CA PHE A 98 36.47 -14.38 -33.68
C PHE A 98 35.77 -13.02 -33.67
N LEU A 99 35.89 -12.23 -34.75
CA LEU A 99 35.17 -10.97 -34.92
C LEU A 99 33.65 -11.16 -35.03
N LEU A 100 33.18 -12.23 -35.66
CA LEU A 100 31.75 -12.55 -35.74
C LEU A 100 31.19 -12.92 -34.36
N VAL A 101 31.90 -13.78 -33.61
CA VAL A 101 31.53 -14.20 -32.26
C VAL A 101 31.51 -13.01 -31.31
N VAL A 102 32.52 -12.13 -31.35
CA VAL A 102 32.57 -10.91 -30.53
C VAL A 102 31.44 -9.93 -30.90
N ARG A 103 31.09 -9.79 -32.20
CA ARG A 103 29.95 -8.96 -32.64
C ARG A 103 28.60 -9.56 -32.21
N THR A 104 28.42 -10.87 -32.29
CA THR A 104 27.20 -11.54 -31.82
C THR A 104 27.07 -11.46 -30.31
N ASP A 105 28.17 -11.62 -29.56
CA ASP A 105 28.18 -11.48 -28.10
C ASP A 105 27.84 -10.05 -27.68
N LEU A 106 28.36 -9.03 -28.38
CA LEU A 106 28.04 -7.63 -28.08
C LEU A 106 26.57 -7.29 -28.37
N ALA A 107 26.01 -7.80 -29.48
CA ALA A 107 24.60 -7.61 -29.82
C ALA A 107 23.65 -8.35 -28.85
N ILE A 108 24.04 -9.54 -28.39
CA ILE A 108 23.28 -10.32 -27.41
C ILE A 108 23.37 -9.65 -26.03
N MET A 109 24.56 -9.18 -25.62
CA MET A 109 24.73 -8.41 -24.39
C MET A 109 23.91 -7.12 -24.39
N ALA A 110 23.87 -6.38 -25.50
CA ALA A 110 23.05 -5.18 -25.63
C ALA A 110 21.54 -5.48 -25.51
N ARG A 111 21.06 -6.58 -26.11
CA ARG A 111 19.67 -7.02 -25.97
C ARG A 111 19.35 -7.42 -24.53
N VAL A 112 20.23 -8.20 -23.88
CA VAL A 112 20.06 -8.60 -22.48
C VAL A 112 20.05 -7.38 -21.55
N GLN A 113 20.93 -6.41 -21.77
CA GLN A 113 20.93 -5.15 -21.02
C GLN A 113 19.64 -4.36 -21.20
N LEU A 114 19.08 -4.32 -22.42
CA LEU A 114 17.79 -3.68 -22.68
C LEU A 114 16.64 -4.38 -21.95
N TRP A 115 16.61 -5.72 -21.95
CA TRP A 115 15.61 -6.51 -21.22
C TRP A 115 15.75 -6.36 -19.70
N VAL A 116 16.97 -6.33 -19.17
CA VAL A 116 17.23 -6.09 -17.75
C VAL A 116 16.83 -4.66 -17.35
N ALA A 117 17.16 -3.66 -18.16
CA ALA A 117 16.75 -2.28 -17.92
C ALA A 117 15.22 -2.12 -17.96
N ALA A 118 14.55 -2.75 -18.94
CA ALA A 118 13.09 -2.77 -19.02
C ALA A 118 12.47 -3.48 -17.81
N ALA A 119 13.01 -4.61 -17.38
CA ALA A 119 12.55 -5.32 -16.19
C ALA A 119 12.76 -4.49 -14.92
N CYS A 120 13.92 -3.82 -14.77
CA CYS A 120 14.16 -2.91 -13.65
C CYS A 120 13.20 -1.72 -13.66
N ALA A 121 12.92 -1.13 -14.82
CA ALA A 121 11.95 -0.04 -14.95
C ALA A 121 10.52 -0.49 -14.57
N VAL A 122 10.12 -1.70 -14.97
CA VAL A 122 8.83 -2.29 -14.58
C VAL A 122 8.80 -2.54 -13.07
N VAL A 123 9.87 -3.09 -12.46
CA VAL A 123 9.93 -3.31 -11.01
C VAL A 123 9.91 -1.98 -10.23
N LEU A 124 10.61 -0.94 -10.69
CA LEU A 124 10.56 0.40 -10.10
C LEU A 124 9.18 1.05 -10.22
N ALA A 125 8.49 0.87 -11.35
CA ALA A 125 7.13 1.35 -11.54
C ALA A 125 6.10 0.61 -10.67
N LEU A 126 6.32 -0.70 -10.43
CA LEU A 126 5.50 -1.51 -9.53
C LEU A 126 5.84 -1.29 -8.04
N ALA A 127 7.03 -0.76 -7.74
CA ALA A 127 7.46 -0.39 -6.39
C ALA A 127 7.04 1.03 -6.00
N ALA A 128 6.36 1.77 -6.88
CA ALA A 128 5.71 3.01 -6.48
C ALA A 128 4.73 2.67 -5.34
N PRO A 129 4.89 3.29 -4.14
CA PRO A 129 3.97 3.03 -3.05
C PRO A 129 2.57 3.35 -3.56
N SER A 130 1.66 2.38 -3.45
CA SER A 130 0.23 2.63 -3.55
C SER A 130 -0.12 3.55 -2.39
N LEU A 131 0.03 4.86 -2.61
CA LEU A 131 -0.22 5.89 -1.63
C LEU A 131 -1.73 5.87 -1.36
N ALA A 132 -2.12 5.10 -0.35
CA ALA A 132 -3.51 4.93 0.00
C ALA A 132 -4.05 6.17 0.74
N GLY A 133 -3.22 7.17 1.08
CA GLY A 133 -3.59 8.37 1.82
C GLY A 133 -3.21 9.66 1.09
N ASP A 134 -3.23 10.77 1.83
CA ASP A 134 -2.80 12.06 1.31
C ASP A 134 -1.31 12.01 0.88
N PRO A 135 -0.92 12.70 -0.21
CA PRO A 135 0.48 12.84 -0.59
C PRO A 135 1.31 13.52 0.48
N ASP A 136 2.56 13.07 0.66
CA ASP A 136 3.52 13.78 1.50
C ASP A 136 3.80 15.18 0.94
N MET A 137 3.99 16.13 1.85
CA MET A 137 4.37 17.51 1.52
C MET A 137 5.75 17.58 0.88
N LEU A 138 5.90 18.45 -0.12
CA LEU A 138 7.17 18.69 -0.83
C LEU A 138 7.91 19.94 -0.34
N GLN A 139 7.30 20.70 0.56
CA GLN A 139 7.80 21.94 1.15
C GLN A 139 7.15 22.13 2.52
N ASP A 140 7.73 22.97 3.37
CA ASP A 140 7.30 23.18 4.76
C ASP A 140 5.84 23.64 4.90
N ILE A 141 5.36 24.49 4.00
CA ILE A 141 4.00 25.05 4.04
C ILE A 141 3.40 25.22 2.64
N CYS A 142 2.10 24.99 2.52
CA CYS A 142 1.32 25.27 1.31
C CYS A 142 -0.14 25.55 1.69
N VAL A 143 -0.43 26.72 2.25
CA VAL A 143 -1.80 27.10 2.62
C VAL A 143 -2.69 27.13 1.37
N ALA A 144 -3.84 26.45 1.41
CA ALA A 144 -4.73 26.35 0.25
C ALA A 144 -5.27 27.72 -0.21
N ASP A 145 -5.15 27.99 -1.50
CA ASP A 145 -5.87 29.05 -2.19
C ASP A 145 -7.22 28.52 -2.69
N LEU A 146 -8.24 28.67 -1.85
CA LEU A 146 -9.61 28.23 -2.16
C LEU A 146 -10.29 29.07 -3.24
N ALA A 147 -9.74 30.25 -3.57
CA ALA A 147 -10.28 31.14 -4.59
C ALA A 147 -9.68 30.88 -5.99
N SER A 148 -8.63 30.06 -6.07
CA SER A 148 -7.97 29.75 -7.33
C SER A 148 -8.91 29.03 -8.31
N PRO A 149 -8.94 29.43 -9.60
CA PRO A 149 -9.71 28.72 -10.62
C PRO A 149 -9.04 27.41 -11.06
N ILE A 150 -7.79 27.17 -10.66
CA ILE A 150 -7.01 26.01 -11.06
C ILE A 150 -7.43 24.79 -10.26
N LYS A 151 -7.77 23.69 -10.95
CA LYS A 151 -8.08 22.40 -10.33
C LYS A 151 -6.90 21.45 -10.44
N LEU A 152 -6.49 20.90 -9.30
CA LEU A 152 -5.45 19.88 -9.17
C LEU A 152 -5.82 18.91 -8.03
N ASN A 153 -5.02 17.86 -7.80
CA ASN A 153 -5.24 16.97 -6.66
C ASN A 153 -4.84 17.69 -5.36
N GLY A 154 -5.84 18.15 -4.60
CA GLY A 154 -5.65 19.08 -3.48
C GLY A 154 -5.98 20.51 -3.89
N PHE A 155 -5.19 21.47 -3.43
CA PHE A 155 -5.41 22.90 -3.70
C PHE A 155 -4.09 23.60 -4.06
N PRO A 156 -4.11 24.58 -5.00
CA PRO A 156 -2.98 25.49 -5.19
C PRO A 156 -2.59 26.18 -3.88
N CYS A 157 -1.32 26.54 -3.70
CA CYS A 157 -0.86 27.27 -2.52
C CYS A 157 -1.03 28.79 -2.74
N LYS A 158 -1.46 29.53 -1.73
CA LYS A 158 -1.44 31.00 -1.77
C LYS A 158 -0.03 31.56 -1.54
N ALA A 159 0.25 32.76 -2.06
CA ALA A 159 1.57 33.38 -1.98
C ALA A 159 1.87 34.08 -0.63
N ASN A 160 0.90 34.81 -0.07
CA ASN A 160 1.10 35.57 1.17
C ASN A 160 0.52 34.79 2.37
N VAL A 161 1.39 34.26 3.23
CA VAL A 161 1.04 33.41 4.37
C VAL A 161 1.39 34.10 5.69
N THR A 162 0.49 34.02 6.68
CA THR A 162 0.68 34.54 8.04
C THR A 162 0.34 33.49 9.09
N ALA A 163 0.59 33.79 10.37
CA ALA A 163 0.23 32.90 11.47
C ALA A 163 -1.28 32.61 11.55
N ASP A 164 -2.12 33.55 11.11
CA ASP A 164 -3.58 33.40 11.13
C ASP A 164 -4.05 32.26 10.20
N ASP A 165 -3.27 31.93 9.16
CA ASP A 165 -3.60 30.83 8.26
C ASP A 165 -3.43 29.44 8.89
N PHE A 166 -2.66 29.36 9.96
CA PHE A 166 -2.42 28.14 10.75
C PHE A 166 -3.25 28.12 12.04
N PHE A 167 -4.18 29.05 12.20
CA PHE A 167 -5.06 29.16 13.36
C PHE A 167 -6.51 28.94 12.97
N PHE A 168 -7.24 28.13 13.75
CA PHE A 168 -8.67 27.91 13.56
C PHE A 168 -9.41 27.87 14.89
N ALA A 169 -10.20 28.90 15.17
CA ALA A 169 -11.04 28.98 16.37
C ALA A 169 -12.43 28.34 16.22
N GLY A 170 -12.76 27.79 15.05
CA GLY A 170 -14.11 27.32 14.74
C GLY A 170 -14.60 26.17 15.63
N LEU A 171 -13.68 25.39 16.21
CA LEU A 171 -14.02 24.28 17.12
C LEU A 171 -14.24 24.72 18.58
N LYS A 172 -14.04 26.01 18.89
CA LYS A 172 -14.10 26.53 20.27
C LYS A 172 -15.49 26.43 20.90
N LYS A 173 -16.55 26.55 20.10
CA LYS A 173 -17.94 26.60 20.59
C LYS A 173 -18.74 25.39 20.10
N PRO A 174 -19.74 24.93 20.88
CA PRO A 174 -20.67 23.91 20.42
C PRO A 174 -21.44 24.34 19.16
N GLY A 175 -21.67 23.38 18.27
CA GLY A 175 -22.59 23.53 17.13
C GLY A 175 -24.07 23.45 17.54
N ASN A 176 -24.96 23.93 16.67
CA ASN A 176 -26.41 23.89 16.93
C ASN A 176 -27.00 22.50 16.63
N THR A 177 -27.42 21.80 17.68
CA THR A 177 -28.01 20.45 17.61
C THR A 177 -29.53 20.45 17.40
N ASN A 178 -30.18 21.60 17.21
CA ASN A 178 -31.62 21.70 16.93
C ASN A 178 -31.92 21.35 15.46
N ASN A 179 -31.73 20.08 15.12
CA ASN A 179 -31.96 19.52 13.79
C ASN A 179 -32.43 18.05 13.91
N PRO A 180 -32.93 17.43 12.83
CA PRO A 180 -33.50 16.09 12.90
C PRO A 180 -32.56 14.98 13.40
N ALA A 181 -31.25 15.14 13.21
CA ALA A 181 -30.26 14.18 13.72
C ALA A 181 -29.96 14.40 15.21
N GLY A 182 -30.26 15.58 15.75
CA GLY A 182 -29.88 15.96 17.11
C GLY A 182 -28.36 16.12 17.29
N SER A 183 -27.60 16.30 16.22
CA SER A 183 -26.15 16.47 16.27
C SER A 183 -25.65 17.50 15.25
N MET A 184 -24.46 18.06 15.47
CA MET A 184 -23.83 19.00 14.55
C MET A 184 -22.34 18.70 14.41
N VAL A 185 -21.87 18.54 13.18
CA VAL A 185 -20.46 18.37 12.84
C VAL A 185 -19.90 19.72 12.38
N THR A 186 -18.94 20.27 13.13
CA THR A 186 -18.19 21.47 12.76
C THR A 186 -16.81 21.03 12.25
N ALA A 187 -16.58 21.10 10.94
CA ALA A 187 -15.35 20.64 10.33
C ALA A 187 -14.22 21.69 10.41
N ALA A 188 -13.00 21.20 10.66
CA ALA A 188 -11.73 21.90 10.51
C ALA A 188 -10.87 21.12 9.49
N ASN A 189 -11.37 21.02 8.27
CA ASN A 189 -10.68 20.41 7.14
C ASN A 189 -10.20 21.50 6.18
N VAL A 190 -9.50 21.14 5.10
CA VAL A 190 -8.89 22.12 4.18
C VAL A 190 -9.87 23.16 3.61
N GLN A 191 -11.18 22.87 3.57
CA GLN A 191 -12.20 23.81 3.07
C GLN A 191 -12.54 24.92 4.07
N SER A 192 -12.44 24.65 5.38
CA SER A 192 -12.70 25.64 6.44
C SER A 192 -11.43 26.13 7.13
N PHE A 193 -10.35 25.35 7.07
CA PHE A 193 -9.05 25.62 7.64
C PHE A 193 -7.95 25.39 6.59
N PRO A 194 -7.70 26.37 5.69
CA PRO A 194 -6.78 26.22 4.56
C PRO A 194 -5.33 25.85 4.93
N GLY A 195 -4.91 26.13 6.17
CA GLY A 195 -3.57 25.82 6.68
C GLY A 195 -3.22 24.33 6.72
N VAL A 196 -4.21 23.42 6.69
CA VAL A 196 -3.94 21.97 6.71
C VAL A 196 -3.62 21.37 5.33
N ASN A 197 -3.64 22.17 4.27
CA ASN A 197 -3.36 21.69 2.93
C ASN A 197 -1.93 21.11 2.83
N THR A 198 -1.81 19.95 2.19
CA THR A 198 -0.62 19.10 2.08
C THR A 198 -0.14 18.43 3.37
N LEU A 199 -0.74 18.71 4.54
CA LEU A 199 -0.26 18.21 5.84
C LEU A 199 -0.85 16.86 6.25
N GLY A 200 -1.75 16.29 5.45
CA GLY A 200 -2.29 14.94 5.68
C GLY A 200 -3.18 14.80 6.91
N VAL A 201 -3.65 15.91 7.49
CA VAL A 201 -4.46 15.90 8.72
C VAL A 201 -5.64 16.86 8.65
N SER A 202 -6.72 16.55 9.37
CA SER A 202 -7.81 17.47 9.64
C SER A 202 -8.52 17.10 10.94
N MET A 203 -9.42 17.97 11.40
CA MET A 203 -10.20 17.75 12.62
C MET A 203 -11.67 18.07 12.40
N ALA A 204 -12.51 17.67 13.35
CA ALA A 204 -13.86 18.16 13.50
C ALA A 204 -14.26 18.17 14.98
N ARG A 205 -15.21 19.03 15.34
CA ARG A 205 -15.96 18.93 16.60
C ARG A 205 -17.34 18.40 16.28
N ILE A 206 -17.85 17.50 17.11
CA ILE A 206 -19.22 17.00 16.97
C ILE A 206 -19.93 17.18 18.30
N ASP A 207 -21.08 17.85 18.26
CA ASP A 207 -21.93 18.08 19.44
C ASP A 207 -23.25 17.32 19.26
N TYR A 208 -23.79 16.79 20.36
CA TYR A 208 -24.98 15.94 20.37
C TYR A 208 -25.95 16.39 21.47
N ALA A 209 -27.21 16.60 21.11
CA ALA A 209 -28.31 16.69 22.07
C ALA A 209 -28.53 15.34 22.76
N PRO A 210 -29.25 15.27 23.91
CA PRO A 210 -29.70 14.01 24.48
C PRO A 210 -30.48 13.19 23.43
N GLY A 211 -30.06 11.94 23.20
CA GLY A 211 -30.66 11.10 22.15
C GLY A 211 -30.30 11.50 20.71
N GLY A 212 -29.43 12.49 20.51
CA GLY A 212 -28.91 12.87 19.19
C GLY A 212 -27.88 11.87 18.66
N GLN A 213 -27.79 11.77 17.34
CA GLN A 213 -26.93 10.84 16.64
C GLN A 213 -26.15 11.51 15.52
N ASN A 214 -24.92 11.08 15.31
CA ASN A 214 -24.26 11.21 14.02
C ASN A 214 -24.55 9.88 13.28
N PRO A 215 -25.47 9.89 12.30
CA PRO A 215 -26.05 8.68 11.73
C PRO A 215 -25.00 7.82 11.04
N PRO A 216 -25.30 6.56 10.69
CA PRO A 216 -24.37 5.71 9.94
C PRO A 216 -23.76 6.42 8.72
N HIS A 217 -22.45 6.57 8.74
CA HIS A 217 -21.67 7.26 7.71
C HIS A 217 -20.30 6.62 7.51
N THR A 218 -19.59 7.03 6.47
CA THR A 218 -18.22 6.59 6.20
C THR A 218 -17.34 7.74 5.69
N HIS A 219 -16.04 7.62 5.96
CA HIS A 219 -14.99 8.50 5.46
C HIS A 219 -14.17 7.74 4.41
N PRO A 220 -14.36 8.01 3.11
CA PRO A 220 -13.71 7.24 2.05
C PRO A 220 -12.19 7.40 2.01
N ARG A 221 -11.66 8.52 2.56
CA ARG A 221 -10.23 8.87 2.45
C ARG A 221 -9.48 8.93 3.78
N ALA A 222 -10.14 8.77 4.92
CA ALA A 222 -9.48 8.87 6.22
C ALA A 222 -9.94 7.80 7.21
N THR A 223 -9.01 7.35 8.03
CA THR A 223 -9.30 6.80 9.36
C THR A 223 -9.64 7.96 10.28
N GLU A 224 -10.57 7.74 11.19
CA GLU A 224 -10.97 8.70 12.21
C GLU A 224 -10.59 8.19 13.60
N ILE A 225 -10.17 9.10 14.47
CA ILE A 225 -10.11 8.86 15.92
C ILE A 225 -10.85 9.98 16.63
N ILE A 226 -11.70 9.62 17.59
CA ILE A 226 -12.40 10.58 18.44
C ILE A 226 -11.81 10.61 19.84
N PHE A 227 -11.88 11.78 20.47
CA PHE A 227 -11.65 12.02 21.89
C PHE A 227 -12.92 12.66 22.48
N VAL A 228 -13.47 12.05 23.54
CA VAL A 228 -14.72 12.53 24.15
C VAL A 228 -14.44 13.73 25.06
N LEU A 229 -15.06 14.86 24.75
CA LEU A 229 -14.97 16.09 25.53
C LEU A 229 -15.92 16.08 26.73
N GLU A 230 -17.14 15.57 26.55
CA GLU A 230 -18.17 15.49 27.59
C GLU A 230 -19.28 14.50 27.19
N GLY A 231 -20.05 14.05 28.19
CA GLY A 231 -21.23 13.21 27.99
C GLY A 231 -20.93 11.71 27.85
N VAL A 232 -21.91 10.97 27.32
CA VAL A 232 -21.89 9.50 27.17
C VAL A 232 -22.34 9.13 25.77
N LEU A 233 -21.44 8.53 24.99
CA LEU A 233 -21.71 8.14 23.61
C LEU A 233 -21.62 6.63 23.46
N GLU A 234 -22.59 6.03 22.80
CA GLU A 234 -22.42 4.72 22.17
C GLU A 234 -21.86 4.94 20.77
N VAL A 235 -20.71 4.33 20.50
CA VAL A 235 -20.01 4.46 19.22
C VAL A 235 -19.73 3.08 18.66
N GLY A 236 -19.72 2.96 17.34
CA GLY A 236 -19.39 1.69 16.72
C GLY A 236 -19.20 1.73 15.21
N PHE A 237 -18.52 0.72 14.69
CA PHE A 237 -18.30 0.50 13.27
C PHE A 237 -18.63 -0.93 12.85
N ILE A 238 -18.90 -1.11 11.56
CA ILE A 238 -19.25 -2.38 10.95
C ILE A 238 -18.12 -2.80 10.01
N THR A 239 -17.55 -3.97 10.25
CA THR A 239 -16.53 -4.56 9.36
C THR A 239 -17.15 -5.06 8.05
N THR A 240 -16.32 -5.31 7.04
CA THR A 240 -16.74 -5.91 5.76
C THR A 240 -17.29 -7.33 5.90
N ALA A 241 -17.04 -8.00 7.04
CA ALA A 241 -17.67 -9.27 7.42
C ALA A 241 -19.03 -9.08 8.13
N ASN A 242 -19.61 -7.87 8.10
CA ASN A 242 -20.85 -7.49 8.77
C ASN A 242 -20.85 -7.67 10.29
N LYS A 243 -19.68 -7.63 10.92
CA LYS A 243 -19.55 -7.65 12.38
C LYS A 243 -19.51 -6.23 12.94
N LEU A 244 -20.43 -5.93 13.86
CA LEU A 244 -20.46 -4.69 14.65
C LEU A 244 -19.44 -4.76 15.78
N PHE A 245 -18.63 -3.72 15.89
CA PHE A 245 -17.82 -3.41 17.07
C PHE A 245 -18.38 -2.13 17.68
N THR A 246 -18.85 -2.21 18.93
CA THR A 246 -19.49 -1.09 19.62
C THR A 246 -18.99 -0.98 21.05
N LYS A 247 -18.97 0.25 21.58
CA LYS A 247 -18.56 0.56 22.95
C LYS A 247 -19.27 1.82 23.42
N THR A 248 -19.67 1.86 24.69
CA THR A 248 -20.00 3.12 25.37
C THR A 248 -18.71 3.79 25.81
N VAL A 249 -18.51 5.03 25.37
CA VAL A 249 -17.36 5.88 25.70
C VAL A 249 -17.83 7.15 26.40
N THR A 250 -16.99 7.66 27.28
CA THR A 250 -17.24 8.80 28.19
C THR A 250 -16.05 9.76 28.18
N MET A 251 -16.20 10.90 28.84
CA MET A 251 -15.20 11.97 28.86
C MET A 251 -13.76 11.46 29.09
N GLY A 252 -12.83 11.89 28.24
CA GLY A 252 -11.42 11.52 28.30
C GLY A 252 -11.05 10.23 27.57
N GLU A 253 -12.04 9.45 27.12
CA GLU A 253 -11.79 8.21 26.37
C GLU A 253 -11.68 8.47 24.86
N VAL A 254 -11.05 7.53 24.17
CA VAL A 254 -10.85 7.56 22.71
C VAL A 254 -11.46 6.35 22.02
N PHE A 255 -11.84 6.52 20.76
CA PHE A 255 -12.31 5.43 19.90
C PHE A 255 -11.85 5.64 18.46
N VAL A 256 -11.48 4.57 17.76
CA VAL A 256 -10.96 4.63 16.39
C VAL A 256 -11.91 3.97 15.39
N PHE A 257 -12.10 4.60 14.24
CA PHE A 257 -12.90 4.11 13.13
C PHE A 257 -12.00 3.88 11.91
N PRO A 258 -11.81 2.62 11.47
CA PRO A 258 -10.98 2.33 10.30
C PRO A 258 -11.51 2.98 9.03
N ARG A 259 -10.59 3.46 8.17
CA ARG A 259 -10.93 4.11 6.90
C ARG A 259 -11.98 3.32 6.10
N GLY A 260 -12.99 4.04 5.62
CA GLY A 260 -14.00 3.51 4.70
C GLY A 260 -15.06 2.63 5.37
N LEU A 261 -14.93 2.26 6.65
CA LEU A 261 -15.96 1.48 7.34
C LEU A 261 -17.13 2.35 7.78
N VAL A 262 -18.33 1.80 7.63
CA VAL A 262 -19.56 2.44 8.12
C VAL A 262 -19.53 2.45 9.64
N HIS A 263 -19.75 3.61 10.23
CA HIS A 263 -19.74 3.81 11.66
C HIS A 263 -20.75 4.89 12.08
N PHE A 264 -21.00 4.99 13.39
CA PHE A 264 -21.98 5.91 13.97
C PHE A 264 -21.58 6.31 15.39
N GLN A 265 -22.20 7.38 15.88
CA GLN A 265 -22.19 7.76 17.29
C GLN A 265 -23.60 8.17 17.72
N GLN A 266 -23.99 7.79 18.92
CA GLN A 266 -25.30 8.08 19.50
C GLN A 266 -25.13 8.52 20.95
N ASN A 267 -25.67 9.69 21.29
CA ASN A 267 -25.71 10.13 22.68
C ASN A 267 -26.73 9.28 23.46
N ARG A 268 -26.20 8.48 24.40
CA ARG A 268 -26.97 7.62 25.31
C ARG A 268 -27.08 8.22 26.72
N GLY A 269 -26.44 9.37 26.95
CA GLY A 269 -26.57 10.12 28.20
C GLY A 269 -27.86 10.95 28.26
N HIS A 270 -28.11 11.50 29.45
CA HIS A 270 -29.27 12.38 29.71
C HIS A 270 -28.99 13.86 29.38
N GLY A 271 -27.72 14.24 29.26
CA GLY A 271 -27.28 15.60 28.92
C GLY A 271 -26.63 15.67 27.53
N PRO A 272 -26.16 16.86 27.13
CA PRO A 272 -25.35 17.02 25.91
C PRO A 272 -24.09 16.15 25.95
N ALA A 273 -23.58 15.81 24.77
CA ALA A 273 -22.28 15.16 24.60
C ALA A 273 -21.49 15.86 23.49
N ALA A 274 -20.16 15.80 23.55
CA ALA A 274 -19.30 16.33 22.50
C ALA A 274 -18.02 15.53 22.34
N VAL A 275 -17.47 15.52 21.12
CA VAL A 275 -16.18 14.91 20.78
C VAL A 275 -15.35 15.81 19.89
N ILE A 276 -14.04 15.59 19.90
CA ILE A 276 -13.13 16.03 18.84
C ILE A 276 -12.74 14.81 18.02
N ALA A 277 -12.97 14.87 16.71
CA ALA A 277 -12.50 13.91 15.74
C ALA A 277 -11.21 14.42 15.07
N ALA A 278 -10.26 13.52 14.83
CA ALA A 278 -9.07 13.76 14.04
C ALA A 278 -8.96 12.73 12.92
N PHE A 279 -8.46 13.16 11.76
CA PHE A 279 -8.42 12.36 10.54
C PHE A 279 -7.03 12.38 9.93
N ASN A 280 -6.59 11.26 9.36
CA ASN A 280 -5.34 11.17 8.58
C ASN A 280 -5.52 11.58 7.10
N SER A 281 -6.27 12.66 6.88
CA SER A 281 -6.41 13.33 5.59
C SER A 281 -6.83 14.77 5.82
N GLN A 282 -6.34 15.69 5.00
CA GLN A 282 -6.77 17.09 4.94
C GLN A 282 -8.24 17.22 4.54
N LEU A 283 -8.80 16.20 3.86
CA LEU A 283 -10.18 16.17 3.37
C LEU A 283 -10.73 14.74 3.37
N GLN A 284 -11.11 14.27 4.56
CA GLN A 284 -11.66 12.93 4.80
C GLN A 284 -12.85 12.56 3.89
N GLY A 285 -13.70 13.56 3.59
CA GLY A 285 -15.01 13.36 2.95
C GLY A 285 -15.97 12.57 3.82
N THR A 286 -17.27 12.75 3.62
CA THR A 286 -18.30 12.05 4.41
C THR A 286 -19.42 11.59 3.50
N GLN A 287 -19.81 10.33 3.61
CA GLN A 287 -21.04 9.82 3.04
C GLN A 287 -21.96 9.37 4.17
N ALA A 288 -23.01 10.14 4.44
CA ALA A 288 -24.08 9.72 5.34
C ALA A 288 -24.98 8.72 4.60
N ILE A 289 -24.97 7.46 5.04
CA ILE A 289 -25.52 6.33 4.27
C ILE A 289 -26.99 6.56 3.90
N ALA A 290 -27.81 6.99 4.86
CA ALA A 290 -29.23 7.24 4.61
C ALA A 290 -29.45 8.36 3.60
N ALA A 291 -28.76 9.49 3.73
CA ALA A 291 -28.88 10.61 2.79
C ALA A 291 -28.34 10.24 1.40
N THR A 292 -27.22 9.53 1.32
CA THR A 292 -26.64 9.08 0.04
C THR A 292 -27.60 8.13 -0.70
N LEU A 293 -28.31 7.25 0.00
CA LEU A 293 -29.24 6.31 -0.64
C LEU A 293 -30.59 6.94 -0.96
N PHE A 294 -31.14 7.77 -0.07
CA PHE A 294 -32.53 8.25 -0.17
C PHE A 294 -32.68 9.73 -0.56
N ALA A 295 -31.59 10.51 -0.61
CA ALA A 295 -31.59 11.94 -0.89
C ALA A 295 -30.61 12.37 -2.01
N ALA A 296 -30.02 11.42 -2.74
CA ALA A 296 -29.12 11.72 -3.85
C ALA A 296 -29.80 12.58 -4.94
N ALA A 297 -29.00 13.36 -5.66
CA ALA A 297 -29.42 14.17 -6.80
C ALA A 297 -28.51 13.89 -8.02
N PRO A 298 -29.04 13.32 -9.12
CA PRO A 298 -30.40 12.79 -9.26
C PRO A 298 -30.68 11.60 -8.32
N PRO A 299 -31.96 11.33 -7.95
CA PRO A 299 -32.31 10.27 -7.02
C PRO A 299 -31.93 8.88 -7.54
N VAL A 300 -31.50 7.98 -6.64
CA VAL A 300 -31.36 6.55 -6.96
C VAL A 300 -32.74 6.01 -7.34
N PRO A 301 -32.90 5.26 -8.45
CA PRO A 301 -34.18 4.69 -8.84
C PRO A 301 -34.83 3.85 -7.72
N SER A 302 -36.15 4.00 -7.54
CA SER A 302 -36.85 3.36 -6.41
C SER A 302 -36.85 1.84 -6.50
N ASP A 303 -36.88 1.28 -7.70
CA ASP A 303 -36.78 -0.16 -7.97
C ASP A 303 -35.41 -0.75 -7.58
N VAL A 304 -34.32 -0.01 -7.80
CA VAL A 304 -32.96 -0.39 -7.36
C VAL A 304 -32.91 -0.53 -5.83
N LEU A 305 -33.42 0.47 -5.11
CA LEU A 305 -33.46 0.42 -3.63
C LEU A 305 -34.46 -0.62 -3.14
N ALA A 306 -35.65 -0.73 -3.74
CA ALA A 306 -36.66 -1.72 -3.37
C ALA A 306 -36.09 -3.14 -3.45
N LYS A 307 -35.35 -3.44 -4.54
CA LYS A 307 -34.65 -4.72 -4.69
C LYS A 307 -33.55 -4.92 -3.65
N ALA A 308 -32.75 -3.88 -3.37
CA ALA A 308 -31.65 -3.94 -2.41
C ALA A 308 -32.14 -4.16 -0.97
N PHE A 309 -33.19 -3.45 -0.56
CA PHE A 309 -33.78 -3.51 0.78
C PHE A 309 -34.84 -4.62 0.94
N ARG A 310 -35.23 -5.30 -0.15
CA ARG A 310 -36.25 -6.37 -0.18
C ARG A 310 -37.63 -5.88 0.30
N VAL A 311 -37.99 -4.68 -0.16
CA VAL A 311 -39.24 -3.97 0.15
C VAL A 311 -39.93 -3.56 -1.15
N ASP A 312 -41.14 -3.04 -1.07
CA ASP A 312 -41.79 -2.45 -2.24
C ASP A 312 -41.29 -1.01 -2.52
N THR A 313 -41.61 -0.50 -3.71
CA THR A 313 -41.24 0.86 -4.10
C THR A 313 -41.97 1.94 -3.31
N ALA A 314 -43.17 1.67 -2.79
CA ALA A 314 -43.93 2.63 -2.00
C ALA A 314 -43.26 2.89 -0.63
N GLN A 315 -42.71 1.85 0.00
CA GLN A 315 -41.90 1.96 1.22
C GLN A 315 -40.63 2.78 0.96
N VAL A 316 -39.95 2.56 -0.17
CA VAL A 316 -38.79 3.37 -0.57
C VAL A 316 -39.16 4.84 -0.77
N ASP A 317 -40.25 5.10 -1.51
CA ASP A 317 -40.71 6.47 -1.78
C ASP A 317 -41.14 7.19 -0.50
N ALA A 318 -41.75 6.46 0.44
CA ALA A 318 -42.08 6.97 1.77
C ALA A 318 -40.83 7.37 2.58
N ILE A 319 -39.74 6.59 2.49
CA ILE A 319 -38.46 6.95 3.11
C ILE A 319 -37.85 8.17 2.42
N LYS A 320 -37.79 8.20 1.07
CA LYS A 320 -37.28 9.35 0.30
C LYS A 320 -37.99 10.65 0.68
N ALA A 321 -39.30 10.60 0.92
CA ALA A 321 -40.09 11.76 1.33
C ALA A 321 -39.65 12.35 2.69
N LYS A 322 -38.93 11.59 3.54
CA LYS A 322 -38.37 12.10 4.81
C LYS A 322 -37.09 12.92 4.64
N PHE A 323 -36.49 12.90 3.44
CA PHE A 323 -35.24 13.60 3.13
C PHE A 323 -35.43 14.78 2.15
N LYS A 324 -36.68 15.13 1.83
CA LYS A 324 -37.05 16.27 0.99
C LYS A 324 -37.36 17.50 1.82
#